data_AF-A0A2V8DDW6-F1
#
_entry.id   AF-A0A2V8DDW6-F1
#
_cell.length_a   1.000
_cell.length_b   1.000
_cell.length_c   1.000
_cell.angle_alpha   90.00
_cell.angle_beta   90.00
_cell.angle_gamma   90.00
#
_symmetry.space_group_name_H-M   'P 1'
#
loop_
_entity.id
_entity.type
_entity.pdbx_description
1 polymer ?
#
loop_
_entity_poly.entity_id
_entity_poly.type
_entity_poly.pdbx_seq_one_letter_code
_entity_poly.pdbx_strand_id
1 'polypeptide(L)'
;MMHSDPAEVKKSVRSYITVFVMLMVFTVITVAAASAHLAVPLAITIALIIATMKGSMVAGVFMHLSHEKQLIYGALLLTAAFFFMLLFLPVLAYMDRVKY
;
A
#
# COMPACT_ATOMS: atom_id res chain seq x y z
N MET A 1 -10.33 -13.48 37.19
CA MET A 1 -9.01 -12.82 37.05
C MET A 1 -8.47 -13.19 35.68
N MET A 2 -8.66 -12.32 34.69
CA MET A 2 -8.06 -12.49 33.35
C MET A 2 -6.55 -12.27 33.48
N HIS A 3 -5.77 -13.35 33.36
CA HIS A 3 -4.33 -13.24 33.16
C HIS A 3 -4.11 -12.75 31.73
N SER A 4 -3.95 -11.44 31.57
CA SER A 4 -3.39 -10.86 30.35
C SER A 4 -1.91 -11.19 30.34
N ASP A 5 -1.54 -12.31 29.72
CA ASP A 5 -0.14 -12.69 29.54
C ASP A 5 0.62 -11.58 28.78
N PRO A 6 1.62 -10.92 29.39
CA PRO A 6 2.36 -9.80 28.78
C PRO A 6 3.16 -10.22 27.54
N ALA A 7 3.29 -11.53 27.28
CA ALA A 7 3.98 -12.10 26.13
C ALA A 7 3.22 -11.89 24.81
N GLU A 8 1.90 -12.00 24.81
CA GLU A 8 1.04 -11.89 23.61
C GLU A 8 1.02 -10.45 23.08
N VAL A 9 0.91 -9.47 23.99
CA VAL A 9 0.91 -8.03 23.65
C VAL A 9 2.24 -7.59 23.04
N LYS A 10 3.37 -8.07 23.58
CA LYS A 10 4.71 -7.74 23.05
C LYS A 10 4.90 -8.22 21.61
N LYS A 11 4.28 -9.33 21.20
CA LYS A 11 4.42 -9.90 19.85
C LYS A 11 3.74 -9.02 18.80
N SER A 12 2.52 -8.57 19.08
CA SER A 12 1.76 -7.65 18.21
C SER A 12 2.46 -6.29 18.08
N VAL A 13 2.98 -5.75 19.18
CA VAL A 13 3.72 -4.48 19.19
C VAL A 13 5.02 -4.57 18.37
N ARG A 14 5.74 -5.70 18.47
CA ARG A 14 7.00 -5.89 17.72
C ARG A 14 6.77 -5.94 16.21
N SER A 15 5.67 -6.54 15.75
CA SER A 15 5.30 -6.56 14.34
C SER A 15 5.01 -5.14 13.82
N TYR A 16 4.24 -4.36 14.57
CA TYR A 16 3.93 -2.96 14.24
C TYR A 16 5.18 -2.09 14.13
N ILE A 17 6.10 -2.19 15.12
CA ILE A 17 7.36 -1.44 15.13
C ILE A 17 8.27 -1.82 13.96
N THR A 18 8.38 -3.11 13.64
CA THR A 18 9.24 -3.59 12.51
C THR A 18 8.81 -2.95 11.19
N VAL A 19 7.50 -2.76 11.02
CA VAL A 19 6.92 -2.28 9.77
C VAL A 19 6.93 -0.77 9.73
N PHE A 20 6.70 -0.11 10.86
CA PHE A 20 6.94 1.31 10.98
C PHE A 20 8.37 1.68 10.57
N VAL A 21 9.37 0.92 11.03
CA VAL A 21 10.78 1.10 10.63
C VAL A 21 10.97 0.85 9.14
N MET A 22 10.43 -0.25 8.60
CA MET A 22 10.59 -0.58 7.19
C MET A 22 9.90 0.43 6.26
N LEU A 23 8.73 0.96 6.65
CA LEU A 23 8.04 2.04 5.94
C LEU A 23 8.83 3.35 5.97
N MET A 24 9.43 3.69 7.12
CA MET A 24 10.30 4.84 7.28
C MET A 24 11.52 4.74 6.35
N VAL A 25 12.21 3.58 6.34
CA VAL A 25 13.32 3.30 5.42
C VAL A 25 12.89 3.48 3.98
N PHE A 26 11.75 2.89 3.60
CA PHE A 26 11.22 3.02 2.26
C PHE A 26 10.91 4.48 1.89
N THR A 27 10.45 5.31 2.84
CA THR A 27 10.20 6.75 2.61
C THR A 27 11.49 7.49 2.32
N VAL A 28 12.54 7.25 3.11
CA VAL A 28 13.85 7.86 2.89
C VAL A 28 14.39 7.47 1.52
N ILE A 29 14.28 6.20 1.14
CA ILE A 29 14.67 5.72 -0.21
C ILE A 29 13.86 6.42 -1.30
N THR A 30 12.55 6.63 -1.08
CA THR A 30 11.69 7.32 -2.06
C THR A 30 12.10 8.79 -2.24
N VAL A 31 12.38 9.50 -1.14
CA VAL A 31 12.82 10.90 -1.19
C VAL A 31 14.19 11.01 -1.83
N ALA A 32 15.10 10.08 -1.54
CA ALA A 32 16.41 10.02 -2.18
C ALA A 32 16.30 9.74 -3.70
N ALA A 33 15.45 8.79 -4.10
CA ALA A 33 15.17 8.49 -5.49
C ALA A 33 14.48 9.65 -6.21
N ALA A 34 13.56 10.35 -5.55
CA ALA A 34 12.90 11.54 -6.08
C ALA A 34 13.83 12.75 -6.20
N SER A 35 14.86 12.82 -5.35
CA SER A 35 15.89 13.88 -5.41
C SER A 35 16.91 13.63 -6.53
N ALA A 36 17.04 12.40 -7.01
CA ALA A 36 17.77 12.10 -8.22
C ALA A 36 16.94 12.58 -9.42
N HIS A 37 17.35 13.69 -10.03
CA HIS A 37 16.68 14.34 -11.17
C HIS A 37 16.77 13.44 -12.43
N LEU A 38 15.98 12.36 -12.45
CA LEU A 38 15.84 11.44 -13.57
C LEU A 38 14.74 11.93 -14.53
N ALA A 39 14.81 11.48 -15.78
CA ALA A 39 13.80 11.78 -16.79
C ALA A 39 12.38 11.47 -16.27
N VAL A 40 11.46 12.41 -16.48
CA VAL A 40 10.06 12.39 -16.01
C VAL A 40 9.37 11.02 -16.13
N PRO A 41 9.42 10.29 -17.27
CA PRO A 41 8.76 8.99 -17.36
C PRO A 41 9.38 7.93 -16.44
N LEU A 42 10.70 7.93 -16.27
CA LEU A 42 11.40 6.96 -15.45
C LEU A 42 11.15 7.21 -13.95
N ALA A 43 11.07 8.49 -13.55
CA ALA A 43 10.73 8.89 -12.20
C ALA A 43 9.30 8.43 -11.79
N ILE A 44 8.33 8.54 -12.70
CA ILE A 44 6.94 8.09 -12.44
C ILE A 44 6.88 6.57 -12.25
N THR A 45 7.58 5.80 -13.09
CA THR A 45 7.62 4.33 -12.96
C THR A 45 8.21 3.90 -11.62
N ILE A 46 9.35 4.48 -11.22
CA ILE A 46 9.97 4.19 -9.92
C ILE A 46 9.03 4.59 -8.77
N ALA A 47 8.39 5.76 -8.85
CA ALA A 47 7.46 6.22 -7.83
C ALA A 47 6.26 5.27 -7.65
N LEU A 48 5.69 4.73 -8.73
CA LEU A 48 4.59 3.76 -8.68
C LEU A 48 5.03 2.41 -8.09
N ILE A 49 6.21 1.90 -8.46
CA ILE A 49 6.77 0.67 -7.87
C ILE A 49 6.97 0.84 -6.37
N ILE A 50 7.52 1.99 -5.96
CA ILE A 50 7.74 2.26 -4.55
C ILE A 50 6.40 2.41 -3.81
N ALA A 51 5.44 3.12 -4.39
CA ALA A 51 4.11 3.29 -3.82
C ALA A 51 3.39 1.95 -3.62
N THR A 52 3.47 1.05 -4.59
CA THR A 52 2.88 -0.30 -4.50
C THR A 52 3.57 -1.18 -3.45
N MET A 53 4.90 -1.14 -3.33
CA MET A 53 5.62 -1.85 -2.26
C MET A 53 5.28 -1.31 -0.86
N LYS A 54 5.17 0.02 -0.70
CA LYS A 54 4.72 0.62 0.56
C LYS A 54 3.29 0.21 0.88
N GLY A 55 2.40 0.29 -0.10
CA GLY A 55 0.98 -0.07 0.05
C GLY A 55 0.78 -1.55 0.39
N SER A 56 1.51 -2.46 -0.25
CA SER A 56 1.44 -3.89 0.04
C SER A 56 1.98 -4.22 1.44
N MET A 57 2.96 -3.48 1.92
CA MET A 57 3.49 -3.64 3.28
C MET A 57 2.52 -3.10 4.34
N VAL A 58 1.86 -1.97 4.09
CA VAL A 58 0.77 -1.48 4.95
C VAL A 58 -0.37 -2.48 4.97
N ALA A 59 -0.83 -2.96 3.81
CA ALA A 59 -1.88 -3.96 3.72
C ALA A 59 -1.47 -5.27 4.42
N GLY A 60 -0.25 -5.76 4.17
CA GLY A 60 0.25 -7.00 4.75
C GLY A 60 0.41 -6.96 6.26
N VAL A 61 0.63 -5.79 6.86
CA VAL A 61 0.97 -5.67 8.30
C VAL A 61 -0.18 -5.13 9.12
N PHE A 62 -0.83 -4.07 8.67
CA PHE A 62 -2.07 -3.63 9.32
C PHE A 62 -3.17 -4.68 9.12
N MET A 63 -3.05 -5.56 8.11
CA MET A 63 -3.92 -6.71 7.91
C MET A 63 -3.21 -8.06 8.09
N HIS A 64 -2.12 -8.15 8.85
CA HIS A 64 -1.64 -9.44 9.33
C HIS A 64 -2.51 -9.90 10.52
N LEU A 65 -3.65 -10.50 10.20
CA LEU A 65 -4.12 -11.79 10.72
C LEU A 65 -3.73 -12.25 12.15
N SER A 66 -3.65 -11.36 13.15
CA SER A 66 -3.83 -11.77 14.55
C SER A 66 -5.31 -11.96 14.83
N HIS A 67 -5.88 -12.97 14.18
CA HIS A 67 -6.98 -13.83 14.63
C HIS A 67 -8.29 -13.92 13.81
N GLU A 68 -8.90 -12.91 13.14
CA GLU A 68 -10.33 -13.17 12.77
C GLU A 68 -11.15 -12.38 11.69
N LYS A 69 -10.63 -11.55 10.76
CA LYS A 69 -11.54 -10.66 9.95
C LYS A 69 -11.35 -10.69 8.42
N GLN A 70 -11.85 -11.75 7.76
CA GLN A 70 -11.88 -11.94 6.30
C GLN A 70 -12.66 -10.85 5.51
N LEU A 71 -13.62 -10.17 6.14
CA LEU A 71 -14.50 -9.18 5.49
C LEU A 71 -13.77 -7.91 5.04
N ILE A 72 -12.69 -7.52 5.72
CA ILE A 72 -11.94 -6.30 5.41
C ILE A 72 -11.13 -6.47 4.10
N TYR A 73 -10.62 -7.67 3.83
CA TYR A 73 -9.96 -7.98 2.55
C TYR A 73 -10.94 -7.87 1.36
N GLY A 74 -12.18 -8.34 1.54
CA GLY A 74 -13.23 -8.22 0.53
C GLY A 74 -13.57 -6.75 0.22
N ALA A 75 -13.75 -5.93 1.25
CA ALA A 75 -13.99 -4.50 1.09
C ALA A 75 -12.79 -3.77 0.46
N LEU A 76 -11.57 -4.07 0.88
CA LEU A 76 -10.36 -3.47 0.32
C LEU A 76 -10.19 -3.83 -1.16
N LEU A 77 -10.36 -5.10 -1.52
CA LEU A 77 -10.30 -5.56 -2.91
C LEU A 77 -11.41 -4.93 -3.75
N LEU A 78 -12.62 -4.79 -3.22
CA LEU A 78 -13.74 -4.12 -3.88
C LEU A 78 -13.43 -2.63 -4.11
N THR A 79 -12.89 -1.93 -3.12
CA THR A 79 -12.49 -0.52 -3.28
C THR A 79 -11.36 -0.34 -4.29
N ALA A 80 -10.37 -1.25 -4.31
CA ALA A 80 -9.31 -1.23 -5.32
C ALA A 80 -9.87 -1.49 -6.72
N ALA A 81 -10.77 -2.47 -6.87
CA ALA A 81 -11.43 -2.76 -8.14
C ALA A 81 -12.22 -1.56 -8.66
N PHE A 82 -13.03 -0.92 -7.80
CA PHE A 82 -13.75 0.31 -8.16
C PHE A 82 -12.81 1.47 -8.50
N PHE A 83 -11.71 1.62 -7.77
CA PHE A 83 -10.71 2.65 -8.03
C PHE A 83 -10.11 2.48 -9.43
N PHE A 84 -9.67 1.27 -9.80
CA PHE A 84 -9.16 1.00 -11.14
C PHE A 84 -10.25 1.18 -12.19
N MET A 85 -11.48 0.70 -11.94
CA MET A 85 -12.61 0.88 -12.85
C MET A 85 -12.85 2.36 -13.17
N LEU A 86 -12.86 3.23 -12.15
CA LEU A 86 -13.01 4.68 -12.31
C LEU A 86 -11.79 5.35 -12.96
N LEU A 87 -10.59 4.80 -12.83
CA LEU A 87 -9.37 5.31 -13.47
C LEU A 87 -9.36 4.96 -14.97
N PHE A 88 -9.79 3.75 -15.34
CA PHE A 88 -9.85 3.30 -16.74
C PHE A 88 -11.03 3.87 -17.52
N LEU A 89 -12.17 4.15 -16.87
CA LEU A 89 -13.37 4.71 -17.52
C LEU A 89 -13.11 6.01 -18.32
N PRO A 90 -12.44 7.05 -17.78
CA PRO A 90 -12.15 8.27 -18.54
C PRO A 90 -11.10 8.05 -19.63
N VAL A 91 -10.15 7.13 -19.44
CA VAL A 91 -9.15 6.79 -20.47
C VAL A 91 -9.82 6.14 -21.67
N LEU A 92 -10.71 5.17 -21.43
CA LEU A 92 -11.50 4.51 -22.48
C LEU A 92 -12.45 5.51 -23.17
N ALA A 93 -13.13 6.37 -22.41
CA ALA A 93 -14.02 7.40 -22.95
C ALA A 93 -13.26 8.45 -23.79
N TYR A 94 -12.03 8.79 -23.40
CA TYR A 94 -11.17 9.68 -24.19
C TYR A 94 -10.71 9.03 -25.50
N MET A 95 -10.31 7.76 -25.45
CA MET A 95 -9.94 7.00 -26.65
C MET A 95 -11.11 6.85 -27.64
N ASP A 96 -12.34 6.75 -27.13
CA ASP A 96 -13.56 6.70 -27.94
C ASP A 96 -13.87 8.06 -28.59
N ARG A 97 -13.68 9.18 -27.86
CA ARG A 97 -13.82 10.56 -28.38
C ARG A 97 -12.82 10.91 -29.47
N VAL A 98 -11.60 10.38 -29.43
CA VAL A 98 -10.54 10.67 -30.43
C VAL A 98 -10.82 9.97 -31.77
N LYS A 99 -11.76 9.02 -31.81
CA LYS A 99 -12.03 8.19 -32.99
C LYS A 99 -13.18 8.70 -33.88
N TYR A 100 -13.74 9.87 -33.57
CA TYR A 100 -14.72 10.63 -34.37
C TYR A 100 -14.17 12.00 -34.74
#